data_AF-A0A2D3TDK8-F1
#
_entry.id   AF-A0A2D3TDK8-F1
#
_cell.length_a   1.000
_cell.length_b   1.000
_cell.length_c   1.000
_cell.angle_alpha   90.00
_cell.angle_beta   90.00
_cell.angle_gamma   90.00
#
_symmetry.space_group_name_H-M   'P 1'
#
loop_
_entity.id
_entity.type
_entity.pdbx_description
1 polymer ?
#
loop_
_entity_poly.entity_id
_entity_poly.type
_entity_poly.pdbx_seq_one_letter_code
_entity_poly.pdbx_strand_id
1 'polypeptide(L)'
;MDPPVDTFTEKELDIIFYAFQKLSPKDIGIKLSLFHRTVENRLQGIYDKIKVNSLDGLIEYCHTTGLDHHVPKKWLREGVGFFW
;
A
#
# COMPACT_ATOMS: atom_id res chain seq x y z
N MET A 1 -22.95 -3.17 -5.43
CA MET A 1 -21.62 -3.04 -6.06
C MET A 1 -20.71 -2.54 -4.98
N ASP A 2 -20.31 -3.48 -4.15
CA ASP A 2 -19.59 -3.26 -2.90
C ASP A 2 -18.17 -2.84 -3.27
N PRO A 3 -17.72 -1.65 -2.86
CA PRO A 3 -16.44 -1.15 -3.29
C PRO A 3 -15.31 -2.03 -2.71
N PRO A 4 -14.26 -2.35 -3.49
CA PRO A 4 -13.12 -3.19 -3.07
C PRO A 4 -12.21 -2.51 -2.02
N VAL A 5 -12.72 -1.49 -1.32
CA VAL A 5 -12.01 -0.73 -0.27
C VAL A 5 -11.95 -1.46 1.07
N ASP A 6 -12.50 -2.68 1.17
CA ASP A 6 -12.42 -3.49 2.38
C ASP A 6 -11.20 -4.44 2.42
N THR A 7 -10.41 -4.53 1.34
CA THR A 7 -9.26 -5.47 1.30
C THR A 7 -8.12 -5.02 2.21
N PHE A 8 -7.87 -3.72 2.28
CA PHE A 8 -6.78 -3.12 3.07
C PHE A 8 -7.29 -2.04 4.01
N THR A 9 -6.80 -2.06 5.23
CA THR A 9 -7.05 -1.00 6.21
C THR A 9 -6.26 0.26 5.86
N GLU A 10 -6.67 1.42 6.39
CA GLU A 10 -5.96 2.70 6.19
C GLU A 10 -4.45 2.60 6.51
N LYS A 11 -4.10 1.86 7.56
CA LYS A 11 -2.71 1.64 7.97
C LYS A 11 -1.90 0.80 6.98
N GLU A 12 -2.55 -0.14 6.30
CA GLU A 12 -1.92 -0.94 5.25
C GLU A 12 -1.71 -0.08 4.00
N LEU A 13 -2.70 0.73 3.64
CA LEU A 13 -2.61 1.67 2.51
C LEU A 13 -1.48 2.69 2.68
N ASP A 14 -1.30 3.23 3.89
CA ASP A 14 -0.16 4.10 4.23
C ASP A 14 1.18 3.41 3.95
N ILE A 15 1.35 2.14 4.37
CA ILE A 15 2.59 1.39 4.13
C ILE A 15 2.81 1.10 2.65
N ILE A 16 1.74 0.68 1.95
CA ILE A 16 1.73 0.41 0.52
C ILE A 16 2.19 1.64 -0.26
N PHE A 17 1.66 2.81 0.08
CA PHE A 17 2.02 4.08 -0.56
C PHE A 17 3.51 4.42 -0.43
N TYR A 18 4.06 4.30 0.78
CA TYR A 18 5.48 4.54 0.96
C TYR A 18 6.35 3.45 0.30
N ALA A 19 5.86 2.21 0.24
CA ALA A 19 6.55 1.13 -0.47
C ALA A 19 6.65 1.43 -1.98
N PHE A 20 5.63 2.01 -2.61
CA PHE A 20 5.70 2.45 -4.02
C PHE A 20 6.66 3.59 -4.26
N GLN A 21 6.85 4.48 -3.27
CA GLN A 21 7.92 5.48 -3.30
C GLN A 21 9.33 4.88 -3.16
N LYS A 22 9.46 3.55 -3.16
CA LYS A 22 10.72 2.81 -2.98
C LYS A 22 11.41 3.13 -1.65
N LEU A 23 10.63 3.50 -0.63
CA LEU A 23 11.15 3.68 0.73
C LEU A 23 11.41 2.32 1.37
N SER A 24 12.51 2.21 2.10
CA SER A 24 12.81 0.97 2.83
C SER A 24 11.87 0.85 4.05
N PRO A 25 11.57 -0.37 4.55
CA PRO A 25 10.72 -0.57 5.72
C PRO A 25 11.16 0.24 6.95
N LYS A 26 12.47 0.53 7.05
CA LYS A 26 13.06 1.40 8.07
C LYS A 26 12.61 2.86 7.92
N ASP A 27 12.69 3.42 6.72
CA ASP A 27 12.25 4.79 6.43
C ASP A 27 10.74 4.94 6.57
N ILE A 28 9.99 3.94 6.10
CA ILE A 28 8.52 3.86 6.30
C ILE A 28 8.20 3.85 7.80
N GLY A 29 8.96 3.07 8.59
CA GLY A 29 8.82 3.02 10.03
C GLY A 29 9.03 4.40 10.66
N ILE A 30 10.09 5.12 10.27
CA ILE A 30 10.35 6.48 10.75
C ILE A 30 9.20 7.42 10.38
N LYS A 31 8.73 7.40 9.12
CA LYS A 31 7.61 8.25 8.67
C LYS A 31 6.31 7.97 9.40
N LEU A 32 6.01 6.70 9.66
CA LEU A 32 4.79 6.28 10.35
C LEU A 32 4.91 6.24 11.87
N SER A 33 6.07 6.61 12.44
CA SER A 33 6.39 6.42 13.86
C SER A 33 6.16 4.98 14.34
N LEU A 34 6.54 4.02 13.49
CA LEU A 34 6.47 2.57 13.72
C LEU A 34 7.86 1.94 13.71
N PHE A 35 8.00 0.81 14.40
CA PHE A 35 9.20 0.00 14.28
C PHE A 35 9.28 -0.64 12.89
N HIS A 36 10.49 -0.72 12.33
CA HIS A 36 10.77 -1.38 11.06
C HIS A 36 10.14 -2.79 10.97
N ARG A 37 10.26 -3.61 12.02
CA ARG A 37 9.65 -4.95 12.09
C ARG A 37 8.12 -4.92 11.97
N THR A 38 7.48 -3.90 12.53
CA THR A 38 6.02 -3.73 12.41
C THR A 38 5.63 -3.41 10.97
N VAL A 39 6.43 -2.60 10.28
CA VAL A 39 6.22 -2.31 8.85
C VAL A 39 6.40 -3.58 8.03
N GLU A 40 7.48 -4.33 8.23
CA GLU A 40 7.75 -5.58 7.52
C GLU A 40 6.63 -6.61 7.75
N ASN A 41 6.18 -6.79 8.99
CA ASN A 41 5.11 -7.74 9.30
C ASN A 41 3.78 -7.35 8.65
N ARG A 42 3.49 -6.04 8.57
CA ARG A 42 2.30 -5.54 7.88
C ARG A 42 2.42 -5.69 6.36
N LEU A 43 3.58 -5.38 5.80
CA LEU A 43 3.88 -5.57 4.38
C LEU A 43 3.73 -7.04 3.98
N GLN A 44 4.21 -7.97 4.81
CA GLN A 44 4.01 -9.41 4.64
C GLN A 44 2.53 -9.79 4.72
N GLY A 45 1.76 -9.22 5.66
CA GLY A 45 0.31 -9.43 5.74
C GLY A 45 -0.43 -8.94 4.50
N ILE A 46 -0.03 -7.79 3.96
CA ILE A 46 -0.53 -7.25 2.69
C ILE A 46 -0.25 -8.24 1.56
N TYR A 47 0.99 -8.70 1.46
CA TYR A 47 1.42 -9.66 0.44
C TYR A 47 0.63 -10.98 0.51
N ASP A 48 0.43 -11.53 1.71
CA ASP A 48 -0.35 -12.77 1.87
C ASP A 48 -1.84 -12.58 1.53
N LYS A 49 -2.44 -11.43 1.85
CA LYS A 49 -3.83 -11.10 1.52
C LYS A 49 -4.11 -11.19 0.02
N ILE A 50 -3.17 -10.74 -0.81
CA ILE A 50 -3.31 -10.75 -2.27
C ILE A 50 -2.52 -11.87 -2.94
N LYS A 51 -1.94 -12.78 -2.15
CA LYS A 51 -1.13 -13.91 -2.63
C LYS A 51 0.02 -13.50 -3.55
N VAL A 52 0.64 -12.37 -3.27
CA VAL A 52 1.89 -11.94 -3.91
C VAL A 52 3.04 -12.07 -2.92
N ASN A 53 4.26 -12.02 -3.43
CA ASN A 53 5.48 -12.08 -2.59
C ASN A 53 6.45 -10.93 -2.89
N SER A 54 6.03 -9.95 -3.70
CA SER A 54 6.89 -8.86 -4.18
C SER A 54 6.09 -7.58 -4.35
N LEU A 55 6.80 -6.43 -4.27
CA LEU A 55 6.22 -5.12 -4.55
C LEU A 55 5.65 -5.05 -5.97
N ASP A 56 6.33 -5.68 -6.94
CA ASP A 56 5.89 -5.77 -8.33
C ASP A 56 4.54 -6.48 -8.46
N GLY A 57 4.35 -7.61 -7.77
CA GLY A 57 3.06 -8.30 -7.72
C GLY A 57 1.97 -7.45 -7.04
N LEU A 58 2.33 -6.62 -6.06
CA LEU A 58 1.39 -5.66 -5.46
C LEU A 58 1.00 -4.54 -6.45
N ILE A 59 1.94 -4.09 -7.29
CA ILE A 59 1.66 -3.15 -8.40
C ILE A 59 0.73 -3.80 -9.41
N GLU A 60 1.07 -5.00 -9.89
CA GLU A 60 0.24 -5.76 -10.84
C GLU A 60 -1.16 -6.04 -10.29
N TYR A 61 -1.27 -6.38 -9.00
CA TYR A 61 -2.55 -6.52 -8.32
C TYR A 61 -3.35 -5.21 -8.35
N CYS A 62 -2.70 -4.07 -8.09
CA CYS A 62 -3.34 -2.75 -8.13
C CYS A 62 -3.89 -2.43 -9.54
N HIS A 63 -3.13 -2.74 -10.60
CA HIS A 63 -3.56 -2.58 -11.99
C HIS A 63 -4.71 -3.53 -12.36
N THR A 64 -4.62 -4.80 -11.98
CA THR A 64 -5.60 -5.84 -12.36
C THR A 64 -6.93 -5.71 -11.60
N THR A 65 -6.90 -5.27 -10.34
CA THR A 65 -8.11 -5.06 -9.54
C THR A 65 -8.75 -3.68 -9.73
N GLY A 66 -8.12 -2.79 -10.50
CA GLY A 66 -8.60 -1.42 -10.66
C GLY A 66 -8.53 -0.62 -9.36
N LEU A 67 -7.65 -1.01 -8.44
CA LEU A 67 -7.39 -0.27 -7.20
C LEU A 67 -6.82 1.13 -7.52
N ASP A 68 -6.24 1.31 -8.70
CA ASP A 68 -5.90 2.60 -9.31
C ASP A 68 -7.11 3.58 -9.37
N HIS A 69 -8.33 3.08 -9.59
CA HIS A 69 -9.56 3.89 -9.51
C HIS A 69 -10.13 4.03 -8.08
N HIS A 70 -9.68 3.18 -7.15
CA HIS A 70 -10.14 3.14 -5.76
C HIS A 70 -9.11 3.66 -4.77
N VAL A 71 -8.32 4.64 -5.20
CA VAL A 71 -7.46 5.42 -4.31
C VAL A 71 -8.34 6.07 -3.23
N PRO A 72 -8.07 5.81 -1.93
CA PRO A 72 -8.81 6.45 -0.85
C PRO A 72 -8.72 7.98 -0.98
N LYS A 73 -9.84 8.68 -0.80
CA LYS A 73 -9.96 10.14 -0.95
C LYS A 73 -8.90 10.96 -0.19
N LYS A 74 -8.28 10.37 0.83
CA LYS A 74 -7.14 10.94 1.58
C LYS A 74 -5.95 11.24 0.67
N TRP A 75 -5.66 10.39 -0.31
CA TRP A 75 -4.51 10.52 -1.21
C TRP A 75 -4.81 11.36 -2.46
N LEU A 76 -6.07 11.37 -2.92
CA LEU A 76 -6.55 12.28 -3.97
C LEU A 76 -6.40 13.76 -3.60
N ARG A 77 -6.31 14.08 -2.30
CA ARG A 77 -6.16 15.45 -1.79
C ARG A 77 -4.73 15.97 -1.76
N GLU A 78 -3.72 15.10 -1.82
CA GLU A 78 -2.31 15.50 -1.71
C GLU A 78 -1.66 15.86 -3.06
N GLY A 79 -2.42 15.89 -4.16
CA GLY A 79 -1.88 16.30 -5.46
C GLY A 79 -0.73 15.42 -5.96
N VAL A 80 -0.60 14.21 -5.40
CA VAL A 80 0.39 13.23 -5.80
C VAL A 80 -0.10 12.66 -7.11
N GLY A 81 0.56 13.00 -8.22
CA GLY A 81 0.37 12.29 -9.47
C GLY A 81 0.67 10.82 -9.21
N PHE A 82 -0.34 9.97 -9.28
CA PHE A 82 -0.19 8.53 -9.25
C PHE A 82 0.49 8.11 -10.55
N PHE A 83 1.82 8.18 -10.57
CA PHE A 83 2.62 7.54 -11.60
C PHE A 83 2.87 6.11 -11.13
N TRP A 84 1.95 5.23 -11.51
CA TRP A 84 2.15 3.79 -11.50
C TRP A 84 2.80 3.37 -12.81
#